data_AF-U1P8V1-F1
#
_entry.id   AF-U1P8V1-F1
#
_cell.length_a   1.000
_cell.length_b   1.000
_cell.length_c   1.000
_cell.angle_alpha   90.00
_cell.angle_beta   90.00
_cell.angle_gamma   90.00
#
_symmetry.space_group_name_H-M   'P 1'
#
loop_
_entity.id
_entity.type
_entity.pdbx_description
1 polymer ?
#
loop_
_entity_poly.entity_id
_entity_poly.type
_entity_poly.pdbx_seq_one_letter_code
_entity_poly.pdbx_strand_id
1 'polypeptide(L)'
;MSNQIAVIEGDGIGQEVVPAAVDVLESLDLDLEFVEGEAGDAVKDATGDALPQETYDLAADADATLFGAAGETAADVILPLRDAVDSFVNIRPAKAYPGVDAVRPETDLSFSAKTPRASTRVTRMTCPMTCRR
;
A
#
# COMPACT_ATOMS: atom_id res chain seq x y z
N MET A 1 19.86 3.21 11.47
CA MET A 1 19.18 2.05 10.87
C MET A 1 18.19 2.70 9.94
N SER A 2 18.50 2.72 8.64
CA SER A 2 17.56 3.20 7.62
C SER A 2 16.38 2.26 7.59
N ASN A 3 15.16 2.79 7.38
CA ASN A 3 14.00 1.94 7.14
C ASN A 3 13.93 1.65 5.64
N GLN A 4 13.96 0.37 5.28
CA GLN A 4 13.93 -0.06 3.89
C GLN A 4 12.48 -0.09 3.40
N ILE A 5 12.22 0.59 2.28
CA ILE A 5 10.91 0.66 1.64
C ILE A 5 11.01 0.00 0.27
N ALA A 6 10.28 -1.09 0.09
CA ALA A 6 10.09 -1.71 -1.22
C ALA A 6 9.16 -0.82 -2.07
N VAL A 7 9.63 -0.35 -3.22
CA VAL A 7 8.87 0.51 -4.14
C VAL A 7 8.46 -0.30 -5.36
N ILE A 8 7.16 -0.37 -5.61
CA ILE A 8 6.59 -1.11 -6.73
C ILE A 8 5.64 -0.16 -7.46
N GLU A 9 6.06 0.35 -8.61
CA GLU A 9 5.29 1.33 -9.39
C GLU A 9 4.00 0.73 -9.96
N GLY A 10 4.06 -0.54 -10.38
CA GLY A 10 2.95 -1.22 -11.03
C GLY A 10 2.72 -0.76 -12.48
N ASP A 11 1.45 -0.62 -12.86
CA ASP A 11 1.00 -0.34 -14.22
C ASP A 11 0.26 1.00 -14.33
N GLY A 12 0.20 1.51 -15.57
CA GLY A 12 -0.59 2.70 -15.90
C GLY A 12 -0.16 3.93 -15.12
N ILE A 13 -1.08 4.55 -14.38
CA ILE A 13 -0.80 5.76 -13.58
C ILE A 13 0.18 5.51 -12.44
N GLY A 14 0.42 4.25 -12.06
CA GLY A 14 1.38 3.90 -11.02
C GLY A 14 2.80 4.39 -11.32
N GLN A 15 3.22 4.30 -12.58
CA GLN A 15 4.54 4.74 -13.07
C GLN A 15 4.73 6.26 -13.04
N GLU A 16 3.64 7.04 -12.92
CA GLU A 16 3.72 8.50 -12.78
C GLU A 16 3.61 8.94 -11.32
N VAL A 17 2.72 8.30 -10.55
CA VAL A 17 2.38 8.72 -9.19
C VAL A 17 3.40 8.24 -8.17
N VAL A 18 3.94 7.02 -8.33
CA VAL A 18 4.88 6.45 -7.36
C VAL A 18 6.22 7.21 -7.36
N PRO A 19 6.87 7.51 -8.49
CA PRO A 19 8.09 8.31 -8.50
C PRO A 19 7.90 9.69 -7.87
N ALA A 20 6.78 10.36 -8.16
CA ALA A 20 6.46 11.65 -7.55
C ALA A 20 6.27 11.55 -6.03
N ALA A 21 5.76 10.43 -5.51
CA ALA A 21 5.67 10.19 -4.07
C ALA A 21 7.06 9.97 -3.45
N VAL A 22 7.95 9.23 -4.13
CA VAL A 22 9.34 9.05 -3.69
C VAL A 22 10.08 10.39 -3.66
N ASP A 23 9.98 11.20 -4.71
CA ASP A 23 10.58 12.55 -4.76
C ASP A 23 10.18 13.41 -3.55
N VAL A 24 8.89 13.37 -3.18
CA VAL A 24 8.38 14.10 -2.00
C VAL A 24 8.95 13.52 -0.71
N LEU A 25 9.02 12.18 -0.58
CA LEU A 25 9.56 11.54 0.62
C LEU A 25 11.07 11.78 0.79
N GLU A 26 11.84 11.75 -0.29
CA GLU A 26 13.29 12.07 -0.28
C GLU A 26 13.56 13.54 0.07
N SER A 27 12.62 14.44 -0.23
CA SER A 27 12.72 15.84 0.19
C SER A 27 12.53 16.05 1.70
N LEU A 28 12.00 15.04 2.39
CA LEU A 28 11.91 15.02 3.85
C LEU A 28 13.19 14.37 4.36
N ASP A 29 13.91 15.03 5.29
CA ASP A 29 15.10 14.47 5.97
C ASP A 29 14.70 13.25 6.85
N LEU A 30 14.32 12.15 6.22
CA LEU A 30 13.92 10.88 6.79
C LEU A 30 14.97 9.84 6.42
N ASP A 31 15.35 9.00 7.38
CA ASP A 31 16.34 7.93 7.22
C ASP A 31 15.68 6.73 6.50
N LEU A 32 15.30 6.92 5.23
CA LEU A 32 14.59 5.96 4.38
C LEU A 32 15.48 5.48 3.23
N GLU A 33 15.41 4.19 2.92
CA GLU A 33 16.11 3.57 1.80
C GLU A 33 15.08 2.94 0.87
N PHE A 34 15.03 3.39 -0.39
CA PHE A 34 14.07 2.89 -1.38
C PHE A 34 14.73 1.81 -2.24
N VAL A 35 14.06 0.67 -2.37
CA VAL A 35 14.50 -0.43 -3.24
C VAL A 35 13.38 -0.80 -4.18
N GLU A 36 13.65 -0.70 -5.47
CA GLU A 36 12.65 -0.92 -6.53
C GLU A 36 12.43 -2.41 -6.79
N GLY A 37 11.17 -2.77 -7.03
CA GLY A 37 10.74 -4.10 -7.44
C GLY A 37 9.67 -4.02 -8.53
N GLU A 38 9.66 -5.00 -9.42
CA GLU A 38 8.74 -5.04 -10.55
C GLU A 38 7.55 -5.96 -10.25
N ALA A 39 6.33 -5.49 -10.46
CA ALA A 39 5.12 -6.31 -10.48
C ALA A 39 4.04 -5.67 -11.36
N GLY A 40 3.15 -6.48 -11.93
CA GLY A 40 2.02 -6.00 -12.72
C GLY A 40 1.82 -6.71 -14.06
N ASP A 41 0.98 -6.11 -14.90
CA ASP A 41 0.62 -6.60 -16.24
C ASP A 41 1.84 -6.60 -17.15
N ALA A 42 2.63 -5.53 -17.16
CA ALA A 42 3.84 -5.43 -17.99
C ALA A 42 4.86 -6.54 -17.63
N VAL A 43 4.97 -6.86 -16.34
CA VAL A 43 5.87 -7.90 -15.84
C VAL A 43 5.36 -9.29 -16.21
N LYS A 44 4.06 -9.52 -16.13
CA LYS A 44 3.42 -10.76 -16.60
C LYS A 44 3.64 -10.97 -18.09
N ASP A 45 3.50 -9.93 -18.90
CA ASP A 45 3.72 -10.02 -20.34
C ASP A 45 5.18 -10.34 -20.68
N ALA A 46 6.13 -9.82 -19.91
CA ALA A 46 7.56 -10.03 -20.12
C ALA A 46 8.07 -11.38 -19.58
N THR A 47 7.61 -11.80 -18.41
CA THR A 47 8.18 -12.93 -17.66
C THR A 47 7.26 -14.14 -17.55
N GLY A 48 5.96 -13.95 -17.80
CA GLY A 48 4.91 -14.95 -17.60
C GLY A 48 4.23 -14.88 -16.22
N ASP A 49 4.86 -14.21 -15.25
CA ASP A 49 4.37 -14.09 -13.88
C ASP A 49 4.14 -12.62 -13.50
N ALA A 50 2.97 -12.32 -12.89
CA ALA A 50 2.62 -10.95 -12.50
C ALA A 50 3.41 -10.44 -11.30
N LEU A 51 3.87 -11.35 -10.44
CA LEU A 51 4.66 -11.06 -9.26
C LEU A 51 5.86 -12.02 -9.23
N PRO A 52 7.04 -11.57 -9.69
CA PRO A 52 8.28 -12.32 -9.56
C PRO A 52 8.58 -12.65 -8.09
N GLN A 53 9.23 -13.80 -7.86
CA GLN A 53 9.61 -14.21 -6.52
C GLN A 53 10.57 -13.21 -5.86
N GLU A 54 11.46 -12.58 -6.64
CA GLU A 54 12.37 -11.54 -6.18
C GLU A 54 11.63 -10.35 -5.57
N THR A 55 10.58 -9.85 -6.24
CA THR A 55 9.74 -8.76 -5.73
C THR A 55 8.94 -9.17 -4.50
N TYR A 56 8.49 -10.43 -4.44
CA TYR A 56 7.81 -10.97 -3.26
C TYR A 56 8.75 -11.00 -2.04
N ASP A 57 9.96 -11.51 -2.21
CA ASP A 57 10.96 -11.61 -1.14
C ASP A 57 11.41 -10.21 -0.70
N LEU A 58 11.60 -9.29 -1.64
CA LEU A 58 11.87 -7.88 -1.35
C LEU A 58 10.80 -7.24 -0.48
N ALA A 59 9.51 -7.46 -0.79
CA ALA A 59 8.41 -6.93 0.00
C ALA A 59 8.29 -7.59 1.38
N ALA A 60 8.68 -8.86 1.51
CA ALA A 60 8.66 -9.59 2.77
C ALA A 60 9.79 -9.16 3.73
N ASP A 61 10.96 -8.81 3.19
CA ASP A 61 12.13 -8.41 3.98
C ASP A 61 12.17 -6.90 4.29
N ALA A 62 11.48 -6.07 3.51
CA ALA A 62 11.40 -4.63 3.73
C ALA A 62 10.54 -4.23 4.94
N ASP A 63 10.83 -3.06 5.54
CA ASP A 63 10.05 -2.51 6.65
C ASP A 63 8.67 -2.00 6.20
N ALA A 64 8.56 -1.57 4.94
CA ALA A 64 7.30 -1.12 4.34
C ALA A 64 7.30 -1.34 2.82
N THR A 65 6.10 -1.35 2.23
CA THR A 65 5.92 -1.43 0.76
C THR A 65 5.11 -0.22 0.28
N LEU A 66 5.68 0.53 -0.66
CA LEU A 66 5.00 1.56 -1.44
C LEU A 66 4.58 0.95 -2.78
N PHE A 67 3.29 0.66 -2.92
CA PHE A 67 2.73 0.02 -4.10
C PHE A 67 1.81 0.97 -4.87
N GLY A 68 2.00 1.06 -6.18
CA GLY A 68 1.21 1.88 -7.10
C GLY A 68 -0.08 1.22 -7.57
N ALA A 69 -0.50 1.57 -8.79
CA ALA A 69 -1.69 0.98 -9.40
C ALA A 69 -1.30 -0.33 -10.12
N ALA A 70 -2.18 -1.33 -10.12
CA ALA A 70 -2.04 -2.50 -10.99
C ALA A 70 -3.28 -2.63 -11.87
N GLY A 71 -3.09 -3.18 -13.06
CA GLY A 71 -4.15 -3.39 -14.05
C GLY A 71 -4.94 -4.67 -13.82
N GLU A 72 -4.98 -5.53 -14.83
CA GLU A 72 -5.77 -6.77 -14.81
C GLU A 72 -5.24 -7.80 -13.80
N THR A 73 -3.93 -7.76 -13.53
CA THR A 73 -3.25 -8.64 -12.57
C THR A 73 -3.32 -8.14 -11.13
N ALA A 74 -4.09 -7.08 -10.84
CA ALA A 74 -4.17 -6.49 -9.50
C ALA A 74 -4.48 -7.52 -8.39
N ALA A 75 -5.36 -8.50 -8.65
CA ALA A 75 -5.66 -9.54 -7.68
C ALA A 75 -4.48 -10.49 -7.42
N ASP A 76 -3.74 -10.84 -8.48
CA ASP A 76 -2.61 -11.76 -8.44
C ASP A 76 -1.38 -11.12 -7.76
N VAL A 77 -1.29 -9.79 -7.76
CA VAL A 77 -0.19 -9.05 -7.11
C VAL A 77 -0.54 -8.62 -5.69
N ILE A 78 -1.71 -8.00 -5.47
CA ILE A 78 -2.07 -7.40 -4.18
C ILE A 78 -2.33 -8.46 -3.11
N LEU A 79 -2.92 -9.61 -3.46
CA LEU A 79 -3.22 -10.64 -2.47
C LEU A 79 -1.95 -11.28 -1.90
N PRO A 80 -0.98 -11.74 -2.72
CA PRO A 80 0.28 -12.26 -2.20
C PRO A 80 1.11 -11.20 -1.45
N LEU A 81 1.16 -9.96 -1.93
CA LEU A 81 1.88 -8.89 -1.23
C LEU A 81 1.31 -8.62 0.17
N ARG A 82 -0.03 -8.67 0.32
CA ARG A 82 -0.66 -8.55 1.65
C ARG A 82 -0.30 -9.69 2.57
N ASP A 83 -0.16 -10.90 2.02
CA ASP A 83 0.24 -12.08 2.79
C ASP A 83 1.74 -11.98 3.18
N ALA A 84 2.59 -11.44 2.31
CA ALA A 84 4.03 -11.22 2.58
C ALA A 84 4.25 -10.31 3.80
N VAL A 85 3.48 -9.23 3.92
CA VAL A 85 3.63 -8.22 4.99
C VAL A 85 2.67 -8.43 6.18
N ASP A 86 1.94 -9.55 6.23
CA ASP A 86 0.90 -9.86 7.24
C ASP A 86 -0.11 -8.71 7.46
N SER A 87 -0.57 -8.07 6.36
CA SER A 87 -1.49 -6.92 6.43
C SER A 87 -2.93 -7.33 6.77
N PHE A 88 -3.26 -7.24 8.06
CA PHE A 88 -4.57 -7.64 8.58
C PHE A 88 -5.69 -6.59 8.38
N VAL A 89 -5.36 -5.29 8.43
CA VAL A 89 -6.33 -4.18 8.35
C VAL A 89 -6.03 -3.30 7.15
N ASN A 90 -7.04 -3.09 6.31
CA ASN A 90 -7.03 -2.04 5.29
C ASN A 90 -7.72 -0.79 5.84
N ILE A 91 -6.96 0.29 6.05
CA ILE A 91 -7.45 1.58 6.53
C ILE A 91 -7.68 2.51 5.34
N ARG A 92 -8.89 3.07 5.23
CA ARG A 92 -9.29 3.99 4.15
C ARG A 92 -9.88 5.28 4.73
N PRO A 93 -9.05 6.30 5.00
CA PRO A 93 -9.54 7.60 5.41
C PRO A 93 -10.25 8.30 4.25
N ALA A 94 -11.39 8.90 4.53
CA ALA A 94 -12.18 9.73 3.63
C ALA A 94 -12.38 11.09 4.29
N LYS A 95 -11.64 12.09 3.80
CA LYS A 95 -11.63 13.46 4.33
C LYS A 95 -11.92 14.47 3.23
N ALA A 96 -12.77 15.45 3.52
CA ALA A 96 -12.95 16.59 2.63
C ALA A 96 -11.78 17.57 2.77
N TYR A 97 -11.18 17.96 1.64
CA TYR A 97 -10.07 18.91 1.61
C TYR A 97 -10.55 20.32 1.23
N PRO A 98 -9.94 21.38 1.80
CA PRO A 98 -10.24 22.75 1.40
C PRO A 98 -10.03 22.96 -0.11
N GLY A 99 -10.98 23.59 -0.80
CA GLY A 99 -10.90 23.86 -2.24
C GLY A 99 -11.51 22.78 -3.14
N VAL A 100 -11.97 21.66 -2.58
CA VAL A 100 -12.75 20.64 -3.31
C VAL A 100 -14.25 20.87 -3.06
N ASP A 101 -15.05 20.87 -4.13
CA ASP A 101 -16.52 20.97 -4.02
C ASP A 101 -17.12 19.65 -3.52
N ALA A 102 -17.06 19.48 -2.20
CA ALA A 102 -17.58 18.30 -1.51
C ALA A 102 -19.01 18.54 -1.03
N VAL A 103 -19.90 17.56 -1.26
CA VAL A 103 -21.30 17.59 -0.79
C VAL A 103 -21.39 17.80 0.73
N ARG A 104 -20.41 17.31 1.49
CA ARG A 104 -20.27 17.47 2.94
C ARG A 104 -18.85 17.93 3.29
N PRO A 105 -18.59 19.23 3.40
CA PRO A 105 -17.26 19.80 3.68
C PRO A 105 -16.67 19.40 5.04
N GLU A 106 -17.50 18.92 5.96
CA GLU A 106 -17.13 18.46 7.30
C GLU A 106 -16.74 16.98 7.37
N THR A 107 -16.69 16.29 6.22
CA THR A 107 -16.43 14.84 6.20
C THR A 107 -15.03 14.52 6.71
N ASP A 108 -14.98 13.75 7.80
CA ASP A 108 -13.77 13.15 8.36
C ASP A 108 -14.15 11.76 8.91
N LEU A 109 -13.97 10.73 8.07
CA LEU A 109 -14.34 9.35 8.36
C LEU A 109 -13.19 8.41 8.00
N SER A 110 -13.05 7.29 8.70
CA SER A 110 -12.10 6.23 8.34
C SER A 110 -12.78 4.88 8.34
N PHE A 111 -12.62 4.14 7.25
CA PHE A 111 -13.10 2.77 7.13
C PHE A 111 -11.96 1.80 7.44
N SER A 112 -12.22 0.80 8.28
CA SER A 112 -11.27 -0.28 8.55
C SER A 112 -11.90 -1.60 8.12
N ALA A 113 -11.32 -2.23 7.11
CA ALA A 113 -11.75 -3.53 6.61
C ALA A 113 -10.73 -4.60 6.98
N LYS A 114 -11.20 -5.71 7.57
CA LYS A 114 -10.37 -6.86 7.89
C LYS A 114 -10.11 -7.70 6.64
N THR A 115 -8.86 -8.12 6.43
CA THR A 115 -8.50 -9.08 5.37
C THR A 115 -9.01 -10.49 5.72
N PRO A 116 -9.76 -11.18 4.83
CA PRO A 116 -10.38 -12.48 5.15
C PRO A 116 -9.40 -13.62 5.45
N ARG A 117 -8.17 -13.55 4.94
CA ARG A 117 -7.16 -14.62 5.06
C ARG A 117 -6.15 -14.45 6.19
N ALA A 118 -6.07 -13.26 6.79
CA ALA A 118 -5.11 -13.06 7.87
C ALA A 118 -5.54 -13.95 9.05
N SER A 119 -4.63 -14.86 9.42
CA SER A 119 -4.94 -16.00 10.29
C SER A 119 -5.77 -15.56 11.49
N THR A 120 -6.79 -16.35 11.81
CA THR A 120 -7.69 -16.12 12.94
C THR A 120 -6.94 -16.30 14.28
N ARG A 121 -5.99 -15.43 14.62
CA ARG A 121 -5.73 -15.04 16.00
C ARG A 121 -6.55 -13.79 16.28
N VAL A 122 -7.81 -14.03 16.64
CA VAL A 122 -8.64 -12.99 17.26
C VAL A 122 -8.04 -12.70 18.63
N THR A 123 -7.02 -11.85 18.67
CA THR A 123 -6.75 -11.07 19.88
C THR A 123 -7.76 -9.94 19.82
N ARG A 124 -8.78 -9.98 20.70
CA ARG A 124 -9.70 -8.86 20.91
C ARG A 124 -8.86 -7.62 21.24
N MET A 125 -8.62 -6.76 20.26
CA MET A 125 -8.21 -5.39 20.52
C MET A 125 -9.50 -4.60 20.68
N THR A 126 -9.97 -4.50 21.92
CA THR A 126 -11.03 -3.56 22.28
C THR A 126 -10.51 -2.16 21.99
N CYS A 127 -10.93 -1.57 20.87
CA CYS A 127 -10.78 -0.14 20.63
C CYS A 127 -11.62 0.58 21.70
N PRO A 128 -11.01 1.37 22.61
CA PRO A 128 -11.79 2.21 23.49
C PRO A 128 -12.32 3.36 22.63
N MET A 129 -13.59 3.23 22.21
CA MET A 129 -14.37 4.35 21.71
C MET A 129 -14.22 5.53 22.68
N THR A 130 -13.45 6.54 22.27
CA THR A 130 -13.63 7.90 22.76
C THR A 130 -14.12 8.74 21.60
N CYS A 131 -15.37 8.46 21.21
CA CYS A 131 -16.24 9.46 20.63
C CYS A 131 -16.46 10.53 21.70
N ARG A 132 -15.61 11.56 21.73
CA ARG A 132 -15.87 12.79 22.48
C ARG A 132 -16.39 13.83 21.49
N ARG A 133 -17.55 14.34 21.89
CA ARG A 133 -18.44 15.34 21.30
C ARG A 133 -17.74 16.53 20.64
#